data_AF-A0A661TF17-F1
#
_entry.id   AF-A0A661TF17-F1
#
_cell.length_a   1.000
_cell.length_b   1.000
_cell.length_c   1.000
_cell.angle_alpha   90.00
_cell.angle_beta   90.00
_cell.angle_gamma   90.00
#
_symmetry.space_group_name_H-M   'P 1'
#
loop_
_entity.id
_entity.type
_entity.pdbx_description
1 polymer ?
#
loop_
_entity_poly.entity_id
_entity_poly.type
_entity_poly.pdbx_seq_one_letter_code
_entity_poly.pdbx_strand_id
1 'polypeptide(L)'
;MGAQKPAVCYGPSSSGAGDTCLYDFKEDSVIRTYTGKGYEEWEGVSPDYKRSFVENEADASRFVGPKAVELYLYDFAACKTTRVTFFQGDHRRKDGFYLHEPVFSPDGTRILFASGGGGGWKINSQALMKRASLLSH
;
A
#
# COMPACT_ATOMS: atom_id res chain seq x y z
N MET A 1 17.91 15.77 18.55
CA MET A 1 16.85 15.53 17.54
C MET A 1 17.24 14.29 16.77
N GLY A 2 16.50 13.19 16.90
CA GLY A 2 16.86 11.92 16.28
C GLY A 2 16.64 11.99 14.76
N ALA A 3 17.67 11.70 13.98
CA ALA A 3 17.56 11.60 12.53
C ALA A 3 16.50 10.54 12.18
N GLN A 4 15.63 10.87 11.23
CA GLN A 4 14.61 9.98 10.73
C GLN A 4 15.29 8.78 10.05
N LYS A 5 14.91 7.57 10.46
CA LYS A 5 15.55 6.32 10.06
C LYS A 5 15.09 5.92 8.65
N PRO A 6 16.00 5.65 7.70
CA PRO A 6 15.63 5.18 6.37
C PRO A 6 15.11 3.75 6.50
N ALA A 7 13.79 3.61 6.49
CA ALA A 7 13.15 2.32 6.57
C ALA A 7 12.61 1.92 5.19
N VAL A 8 12.75 0.65 4.84
CA VAL A 8 12.10 0.04 3.67
C VAL A 8 11.05 -0.93 4.15
N CYS A 9 9.92 -0.90 3.47
CA CYS A 9 8.83 -1.83 3.65
C CYS A 9 8.90 -2.88 2.55
N TYR A 10 8.92 -4.14 2.94
CA TYR A 10 8.82 -5.26 2.01
C TYR A 10 7.90 -6.32 2.59
N GLY A 11 6.86 -6.68 1.84
CA GLY A 11 5.95 -7.78 2.14
C GLY A 11 6.11 -8.95 1.18
N PRO A 12 6.01 -10.21 1.63
CA PRO A 12 6.16 -11.37 0.74
C PRO A 12 4.84 -11.75 0.05
N SER A 13 4.96 -11.89 -1.27
CA SER A 13 4.19 -12.70 -2.23
C SER A 13 2.66 -12.81 -2.10
N SER A 14 2.04 -12.64 -3.27
CA SER A 14 0.68 -12.94 -3.73
C SER A 14 0.00 -14.27 -3.30
N SER A 15 0.64 -15.08 -2.45
CA SER A 15 0.13 -16.34 -1.89
C SER A 15 -0.36 -16.23 -0.43
N GLY A 16 -0.34 -15.03 0.17
CA GLY A 16 -1.10 -14.70 1.39
C GLY A 16 -0.65 -15.41 2.67
N ALA A 17 0.65 -15.67 2.83
CA ALA A 17 1.15 -16.40 4.00
C ALA A 17 2.58 -16.01 4.42
N GLY A 18 2.99 -14.76 4.22
CA GLY A 18 4.28 -14.32 4.75
C GLY A 18 4.18 -12.98 5.46
N ASP A 19 5.00 -12.84 6.48
CA ASP A 19 5.06 -11.62 7.26
C ASP A 19 5.69 -10.50 6.45
N THR A 20 5.08 -9.31 6.48
CA THR A 20 5.74 -8.13 5.94
C THR A 20 6.66 -7.53 7.00
N CYS A 21 7.78 -6.96 6.57
CA CYS A 21 8.72 -6.35 7.49
C CYS A 21 9.04 -4.90 7.13
N LEU A 22 9.22 -4.10 8.19
CA LEU A 22 9.87 -2.81 8.14
C LEU A 22 11.33 -3.05 8.50
N TYR A 23 12.23 -2.81 7.55
CA TYR A 23 13.66 -3.03 7.71
C TYR A 23 14.43 -1.71 7.66
N ASP A 24 15.37 -1.54 8.59
CA ASP A 24 16.30 -0.42 8.66
C ASP A 24 17.63 -0.82 8.02
N PHE A 25 17.97 -0.20 6.89
CA PHE A 25 19.24 -0.47 6.20
C PHE A 25 20.45 0.07 6.95
N LYS A 26 20.27 1.11 7.75
CA LYS A 26 21.38 1.71 8.49
C LYS A 26 21.78 0.84 9.67
N GLU A 27 20.77 0.30 10.36
CA GLU A 27 20.95 -0.53 11.55
C GLU A 27 21.01 -2.03 11.22
N ASP A 28 20.87 -2.40 9.93
CA ASP A 28 20.82 -3.79 9.44
C ASP A 28 19.86 -4.67 10.26
N SER A 29 18.63 -4.18 10.47
CA SER A 29 17.69 -4.84 11.38
C SER A 29 16.23 -4.70 10.97
N VAL A 30 15.44 -5.71 11.31
CA VAL A 30 13.98 -5.65 11.22
C VAL A 30 13.46 -4.82 12.39
N ILE A 31 12.88 -3.66 12.10
CA ILE A 31 12.22 -2.79 13.09
C ILE A 31 10.88 -3.39 13.50
N ARG A 32 10.16 -3.98 12.53
CA ARG A 32 8.82 -4.50 12.76
C ARG A 32 8.47 -5.60 11.78
N THR A 33 7.69 -6.56 12.26
CA THR A 33 7.08 -7.63 11.48
C THR A 33 5.56 -7.51 11.61
N TYR A 34 4.84 -7.58 10.50
CA TYR A 34 3.38 -7.61 10.46
C TYR A 34 2.93 -8.97 9.91
N THR A 35 2.17 -9.69 10.73
CA THR A 35 1.54 -10.96 10.36
C THR A 35 0.06 -10.72 10.13
N GLY A 36 -0.34 -10.56 8.87
CA GLY A 36 -1.74 -10.47 8.48
C GLY A 36 -2.47 -11.81 8.61
N LYS A 37 -3.75 -11.80 9.00
CA LYS A 37 -4.63 -12.99 8.90
C LYS A 37 -5.21 -13.19 7.49
N GLY A 38 -5.21 -12.12 6.68
CA GLY A 38 -5.65 -12.09 5.28
C GLY A 38 -4.53 -11.58 4.37
N TYR A 39 -4.90 -10.92 3.28
CA TYR A 39 -3.94 -10.26 2.40
C TYR A 39 -3.51 -8.95 3.03
N GLU A 40 -2.22 -8.78 3.29
CA GLU A 40 -1.64 -7.52 3.69
C GLU A 40 -0.25 -7.40 3.08
N GLU A 41 -0.06 -6.46 2.16
CA GLU A 41 1.22 -6.23 1.50
C GLU A 41 1.69 -4.80 1.78
N TRP A 42 2.96 -4.67 2.13
CA TRP A 42 3.59 -3.39 2.41
C TRP A 42 4.56 -3.08 1.30
N GLU A 43 4.33 -1.97 0.61
CA GLU A 43 5.07 -1.60 -0.58
C GLU A 43 5.47 -0.14 -0.57
N GLY A 44 6.61 0.15 -1.19
CA GLY A 44 7.06 1.52 -1.47
C GLY A 44 7.34 2.36 -0.23
N VAL A 45 8.22 3.34 -0.38
CA VAL A 45 8.49 4.33 0.67
C VAL A 45 8.38 5.70 0.04
N SER A 46 7.74 6.63 0.74
CA SER A 46 7.61 8.00 0.26
C SER A 46 9.00 8.64 0.12
N PRO A 47 9.23 9.56 -0.83
CA PRO A 47 10.55 10.17 -1.04
C PRO A 47 11.11 10.90 0.18
N ASP A 48 10.24 11.30 1.12
CA ASP A 48 10.62 11.91 2.40
C ASP A 48 10.81 10.89 3.53
N TYR A 49 10.74 9.59 3.24
CA TYR A 49 10.88 8.46 4.16
C TYR A 49 9.93 8.50 5.35
N LYS A 50 8.76 9.12 5.19
CA LYS A 50 7.76 9.25 6.26
C LYS A 50 6.65 8.21 6.18
N ARG A 51 6.43 7.62 5.01
CA ARG A 51 5.26 6.77 4.76
C ARG A 51 5.57 5.57 3.88
N SER A 52 4.74 4.55 3.99
CA SER A 52 4.69 3.37 3.11
C SER A 52 3.26 3.13 2.64
N PHE A 53 3.10 2.45 1.52
CA PHE A 53 1.81 1.86 1.17
C PHE A 53 1.56 0.60 1.99
N VAL A 54 0.27 0.37 2.26
CA VAL A 54 -0.23 -0.89 2.79
C VAL A 54 -1.45 -1.27 1.98
N GLU A 55 -1.36 -2.35 1.24
CA GLU A 55 -2.50 -3.01 0.61
C GLU A 55 -3.08 -3.99 1.62
N ASN A 56 -4.39 -3.98 1.81
CA ASN A 56 -5.03 -4.86 2.78
C ASN A 56 -6.36 -5.39 2.26
N GLU A 57 -6.58 -6.68 2.50
CA GLU A 57 -7.89 -7.31 2.51
C GLU A 57 -7.93 -8.35 3.62
N ALA A 58 -8.51 -7.96 4.76
CA ALA A 58 -8.55 -8.77 5.97
C ALA A 58 -9.22 -10.14 5.80
N ASP A 59 -10.19 -10.24 4.89
CA ASP A 59 -10.98 -11.46 4.65
C ASP A 59 -10.46 -12.29 3.45
N ALA A 60 -9.35 -11.88 2.83
CA ALA A 60 -8.79 -12.61 1.71
C ALA A 60 -8.34 -14.01 2.15
N SER A 61 -8.65 -15.01 1.34
CA SER A 61 -8.20 -16.39 1.57
C SER A 61 -7.17 -16.81 0.53
N ARG A 62 -6.22 -17.64 0.96
CA ARG A 62 -5.09 -18.17 0.17
C ARG A 62 -5.49 -18.81 -1.17
N PHE A 63 -6.73 -19.24 -1.34
CA PHE A 63 -7.19 -20.00 -2.51
C PHE A 63 -7.88 -19.16 -3.58
N VAL A 64 -8.26 -17.92 -3.29
CA VAL A 64 -9.02 -17.08 -4.24
C VAL A 64 -8.35 -15.73 -4.49
N GLY A 65 -7.25 -15.44 -3.78
CA GLY A 65 -6.61 -14.13 -3.77
C GLY A 65 -7.50 -13.05 -3.15
N PRO A 66 -6.96 -11.87 -2.86
CA PRO A 66 -7.78 -10.70 -2.59
C PRO A 66 -8.72 -10.39 -3.78
N LYS A 67 -9.91 -9.86 -3.46
CA LYS A 67 -10.94 -9.37 -4.40
C LYS A 67 -11.40 -7.94 -4.10
N ALA A 68 -11.08 -7.44 -2.92
CA ALA A 68 -11.56 -6.22 -2.29
C ALA A 68 -10.39 -5.53 -1.56
N VAL A 69 -9.39 -5.07 -2.32
CA VAL A 69 -8.18 -4.47 -1.75
C VAL A 69 -8.43 -3.02 -1.37
N GLU A 70 -8.13 -2.69 -0.12
CA GLU A 70 -7.97 -1.33 0.36
C GLU A 70 -6.50 -0.92 0.28
N LEU A 71 -6.24 0.26 -0.28
CA LEU A 71 -4.92 0.87 -0.27
C LEU A 71 -4.85 1.93 0.82
N TYR A 72 -3.87 1.79 1.68
CA TYR A 72 -3.58 2.66 2.81
C TYR A 72 -2.21 3.33 2.67
N LEU A 73 -2.06 4.45 3.36
CA LEU A 73 -0.76 5.00 3.73
C LEU A 73 -0.52 4.77 5.22
N TYR A 74 0.61 4.18 5.55
CA TYR A 74 1.11 4.14 6.91
C TYR A 74 2.06 5.31 7.16
N ASP A 75 1.83 6.07 8.22
CA ASP A 75 2.74 7.09 8.73
C ASP A 75 3.63 6.49 9.83
N PHE A 76 4.95 6.50 9.60
CA PHE A 76 5.92 5.89 10.53
C PHE A 76 6.02 6.63 11.86
N ALA A 77 5.87 7.95 11.87
CA ALA A 77 6.03 8.75 13.08
C ALA A 77 4.79 8.67 13.97
N ALA A 78 3.61 8.73 13.35
CA ALA A 78 2.33 8.63 14.05
C ALA A 78 1.91 7.19 14.32
N CYS A 79 2.61 6.21 13.74
CA CYS A 79 2.23 4.80 13.76
C CYS A 79 0.78 4.56 13.30
N LYS A 80 0.32 5.28 12.27
CA LYS A 80 -1.10 5.35 11.89
C LYS A 80 -1.32 5.04 10.42
N THR A 81 -2.34 4.23 10.11
CA THR A 81 -2.84 4.02 8.74
C THR A 81 -3.94 5.01 8.38
N THR A 82 -3.94 5.48 7.13
CA THR A 82 -5.02 6.29 6.54
C THR A 82 -5.41 5.70 5.20
N ARG A 83 -6.69 5.41 4.99
CA ARG A 83 -7.17 4.84 3.72
C ARG A 83 -7.04 5.87 2.61
N VAL A 84 -6.37 5.49 1.52
CA VAL A 84 -6.25 6.32 0.31
C VAL A 84 -7.41 6.03 -0.63
N THR A 85 -7.68 4.76 -0.88
CA THR A 85 -8.66 4.31 -1.84
C THR A 85 -9.05 2.84 -1.59
N PHE A 86 -10.11 2.42 -2.24
CA PHE A 86 -10.65 1.07 -2.16
C PHE A 86 -10.98 0.58 -3.56
N PHE A 87 -10.61 -0.65 -3.87
CA PHE A 87 -10.92 -1.29 -5.14
C PHE A 87 -11.68 -2.58 -4.91
N GLN A 88 -12.85 -2.65 -5.54
CA GLN A 88 -13.67 -3.83 -5.57
C GLN A 88 -13.59 -4.49 -6.95
N GLY A 89 -13.00 -5.67 -7.02
CA GLY A 89 -13.05 -6.53 -8.19
C GLY A 89 -14.44 -7.12 -8.43
N ASP A 90 -14.71 -7.61 -9.64
CA ASP A 90 -15.92 -8.39 -9.89
C ASP A 90 -15.78 -9.77 -9.23
N HIS A 91 -16.53 -9.98 -8.14
CA HIS A 91 -16.53 -11.22 -7.36
C HIS A 91 -16.86 -12.48 -8.16
N ARG A 92 -17.46 -12.31 -9.34
CA ARG A 92 -17.90 -13.39 -10.24
C ARG A 92 -16.78 -13.90 -11.16
N ARG A 93 -15.67 -13.19 -11.27
CA ARG A 93 -14.48 -13.62 -12.04
C ARG A 93 -13.51 -14.35 -11.12
N LYS A 94 -12.98 -15.49 -11.59
CA LYS A 94 -12.03 -16.35 -10.82
C LYS A 94 -10.56 -15.96 -11.07
N ASP A 95 -10.37 -15.21 -12.14
CA ASP A 95 -9.15 -14.61 -12.63
C ASP A 95 -8.84 -13.40 -11.74
N GLY A 96 -7.99 -13.66 -10.72
CA GLY A 96 -7.64 -12.78 -9.62
C GLY A 96 -7.57 -11.29 -10.00
N PHE A 97 -8.22 -10.48 -9.17
CA PHE A 97 -8.35 -9.05 -9.38
C PHE A 97 -7.58 -8.33 -8.28
N TYR A 98 -6.75 -7.36 -8.64
CA TYR A 98 -5.86 -6.72 -7.68
C TYR A 98 -5.75 -5.22 -7.93
N LEU A 99 -5.59 -4.48 -6.84
CA LEU A 99 -4.76 -3.26 -6.83
C LEU A 99 -3.33 -3.74 -6.57
N HIS A 100 -2.35 -3.19 -7.28
CA HIS A 100 -0.95 -3.59 -7.10
C HIS A 100 0.01 -2.44 -7.47
N GLU A 101 1.21 -2.53 -6.94
CA GLU A 101 2.40 -1.75 -7.32
C GLU A 101 2.22 -0.23 -7.16
N PRO A 102 1.68 0.27 -6.02
CA PRO A 102 1.62 1.70 -5.79
C PRO A 102 3.01 2.31 -5.69
N VAL A 103 3.20 3.44 -6.38
CA VAL A 103 4.41 4.24 -6.33
C VAL A 103 4.09 5.70 -6.03
N PHE A 104 4.96 6.36 -5.28
CA PHE A 104 4.87 7.79 -5.03
C PHE A 104 5.41 8.59 -6.23
N SER A 105 4.83 9.76 -6.51
CA SER A 105 5.49 10.75 -7.33
C SER A 105 6.76 11.27 -6.64
N PRO A 106 7.76 11.79 -7.39
CA PRO A 106 9.02 12.29 -6.80
C PRO A 106 8.84 13.38 -5.73
N ASP A 107 7.77 14.17 -5.83
CA ASP A 107 7.41 15.21 -4.85
C ASP A 107 6.55 14.67 -3.68
N GLY A 108 6.21 13.38 -3.67
CA GLY A 108 5.39 12.73 -2.66
C GLY A 108 3.94 13.20 -2.60
N THR A 109 3.45 14.01 -3.56
CA THR A 109 2.10 14.59 -3.51
C THR A 109 1.05 13.75 -4.21
N ARG A 110 1.46 12.77 -5.02
CA ARG A 110 0.59 11.89 -5.80
C ARG A 110 1.07 10.45 -5.71
N ILE A 111 0.17 9.56 -6.13
CA ILE A 111 0.45 8.15 -6.28
C ILE A 111 0.01 7.68 -7.67
N LEU A 112 0.69 6.66 -8.17
CA LEU A 112 0.32 5.88 -9.34
C LEU A 112 0.18 4.42 -8.88
N PHE A 113 -0.79 3.69 -9.41
CA PHE A 113 -0.96 2.26 -9.08
C PHE A 113 -1.70 1.55 -10.22
N ALA A 114 -1.49 0.24 -10.32
CA ALA A 114 -2.24 -0.60 -11.23
C ALA A 114 -3.51 -1.12 -10.55
N SER A 115 -4.61 -1.21 -11.29
CA SER A 115 -5.76 -1.99 -10.88
C SER A 115 -6.41 -2.71 -12.05
N GLY A 116 -6.86 -3.94 -11.82
CA GLY A 116 -7.40 -4.77 -12.90
C GLY A 116 -7.48 -6.25 -12.54
N GLY A 117 -7.72 -7.07 -13.56
CA GLY A 117 -7.84 -8.53 -13.45
C GLY A 117 -7.95 -9.16 -14.83
N GLY A 118 -8.54 -10.35 -14.98
CA GLY A 118 -8.59 -11.05 -16.28
C GLY A 118 -9.39 -10.37 -17.40
N GLY A 119 -10.00 -9.19 -17.14
CA GLY A 119 -10.53 -8.29 -18.17
C GLY A 119 -9.57 -7.21 -18.67
N GLY A 120 -8.34 -7.14 -18.15
CA GLY A 120 -7.33 -6.13 -18.44
C GLY A 120 -6.94 -5.27 -17.23
N TRP A 121 -5.79 -4.61 -17.37
CA TRP A 121 -5.21 -3.73 -16.35
C TRP A 121 -5.35 -2.26 -16.72
N LYS A 122 -5.52 -1.41 -15.71
CA LYS A 122 -5.53 0.05 -15.83
C LYS A 122 -4.51 0.66 -14.88
N ILE A 123 -3.85 1.71 -15.35
CA ILE A 123 -3.01 2.56 -14.52
C ILE A 123 -3.85 3.75 -14.04
N ASN A 124 -3.87 3.97 -12.73
CA ASN A 124 -4.63 5.02 -12.08
C ASN A 124 -3.70 5.93 -11.29
N SER A 125 -4.13 7.17 -11.06
CA SER A 125 -3.39 8.12 -10.22
C SER A 125 -4.31 8.85 -9.26
N GLN A 126 -3.78 9.24 -8.10
CA GLN A 126 -4.52 9.97 -7.08
C GLN A 126 -3.62 11.00 -6.37
N ALA A 127 -4.16 12.18 -6.09
CA ALA A 127 -3.50 13.17 -5.23
C ALA A 127 -3.68 12.81 -3.76
N LEU A 128 -2.60 12.90 -2.98
CA LEU A 128 -2.61 12.61 -1.53
C LEU A 128 -3.05 13.82 -0.70
N MET A 129 -2.92 15.03 -1.24
CA MET A 129 -3.50 16.22 -0.64
C MET A 129 -4.85 16.50 -1.30
N LYS A 130 -5.89 16.68 -0.48
CA LYS A 130 -7.13 17.30 -0.97
C LYS A 130 -6.76 18.72 -1.41
N ARG A 131 -6.99 19.04 -2.68
CA ARG A 131 -6.90 20.44 -3.13
C ARG A 131 -7.80 21.27 -2.21
N ALA A 132 -7.21 22.23 -1.51
CA ALA A 132 -8.02 23.28 -0.89
C ALA A 132 -8.80 23.94 -2.03
N SER A 133 -10.12 23.85 -1.98
CA SER A 133 -10.98 24.62 -2.86
C SER A 133 -10.72 26.09 -2.57
N LEU A 134 -9.93 26.75 -3.42
CA LEU A 134 -9.88 28.20 -3.47
C LEU A 134 -11.25 28.67 -3.98
N LEU A 135 -12.17 28.91 -3.05
CA LEU A 135 -13.37 29.69 -3.30
C LEU A 135 -12.91 31.13 -3.47
N SER A 136 -12.78 31.58 -4.73
CA SER A 136 -12.70 33.00 -5.06
C SER A 136 -14.03 33.64 -4.66
N HIS A 137 -13.94 34.71 -3.87
CA HIS A 137 -15.06 35.57 -3.49
C HIS A 137 -15.58 36.35 -4.71
#